data_AF-A0A7L1Y854-F1
#
_entry.id   AF-A0A7L1Y854-F1
#
_cell.length_a   1.000
_cell.length_b   1.000
_cell.length_c   1.000
_cell.angle_alpha   90.00
_cell.angle_beta   90.00
_cell.angle_gamma   90.00
#
_symmetry.space_group_name_H-M   'P 1'
#
loop_
_entity.id
_entity.type
_entity.pdbx_description
1 polymer ?
#
loop_
_entity_poly.entity_id
_entity_poly.type
_entity_poly.pdbx_seq_one_letter_code
_entity_poly.pdbx_strand_id
1 'polypeptide(L)'
;SPLSPTGSQTTQQLLDPSWTPAVLWDRVTLTCKGSGTPSDTTWYKEGQRWGQEGSNPLLVTESGTYQCDRPGTGLSRSVQVLDDWLVLQVPARQLLEGDTVKLQCRG
;
A
#
# COMPACT_ATOMS: atom_id res chain seq x y z
N SER A 1 -33.86 10.83 16.40
CA SER A 1 -32.41 11.06 16.31
C SER A 1 -31.83 10.22 15.18
N PRO A 2 -31.24 10.79 14.12
CA PRO A 2 -30.50 9.98 13.18
C PRO A 2 -29.08 9.75 13.71
N LEU A 3 -28.70 8.48 13.78
CA LEU A 3 -27.31 8.06 13.95
C LEU A 3 -26.55 8.45 12.67
N SER A 4 -25.61 9.38 12.80
CA SER A 4 -24.62 9.66 11.76
C SER A 4 -23.82 8.38 11.46
N PRO A 5 -23.54 8.04 10.19
CA PRO A 5 -22.55 7.02 9.92
C PRO A 5 -21.20 7.64 10.25
N THR A 6 -20.58 7.23 11.35
CA THR A 6 -19.14 7.42 11.51
C THR A 6 -18.50 6.60 10.40
N GLY A 7 -18.17 7.24 9.28
CA GLY A 7 -17.32 6.64 8.27
C GLY A 7 -16.02 6.24 8.98
N SER A 8 -15.81 4.96 9.19
CA SER A 8 -14.57 4.45 9.76
C SER A 8 -13.46 4.84 8.79
N GLN A 9 -12.69 5.88 9.14
CA GLN A 9 -11.49 6.22 8.38
C GLN A 9 -10.52 5.07 8.59
N THR A 10 -10.29 4.25 7.56
CA THR A 10 -9.33 3.15 7.61
C THR A 10 -8.01 3.59 6.98
N THR A 11 -6.89 3.09 7.48
CA THR A 11 -5.59 3.36 6.85
C THR A 11 -5.54 2.77 5.44
N GLN A 12 -5.14 3.58 4.47
CA GLN A 12 -5.00 3.18 3.06
C GLN A 12 -3.54 3.29 2.63
N GLN A 13 -3.07 2.26 1.93
CA GLN A 13 -1.73 2.24 1.35
C GLN A 13 -1.85 2.36 -0.16
N LEU A 14 -1.24 3.41 -0.72
CA LEU A 14 -1.23 3.70 -2.15
C LEU A 14 0.13 3.29 -2.73
N LEU A 15 0.10 2.72 -3.93
CA LEU A 15 1.30 2.34 -4.69
C LEU A 15 1.53 3.29 -5.85
N ASP A 16 2.78 3.71 -6.01
CA ASP A 16 3.28 4.35 -7.22
C ASP A 16 4.53 3.60 -7.72
N PRO A 17 4.54 3.04 -8.94
CA PRO A 17 3.42 2.98 -9.88
C PRO A 17 2.27 2.09 -9.36
N SER A 18 1.03 2.35 -9.80
CA SER A 18 -0.19 1.71 -9.28
C SER A 18 -0.43 0.27 -9.80
N TRP A 19 0.59 -0.57 -9.70
CA TRP A 19 0.59 -1.98 -10.10
C TRP A 19 0.77 -2.89 -8.88
N THR A 20 0.04 -4.00 -8.85
CA THR A 20 0.16 -5.03 -7.81
C THR A 20 0.26 -6.43 -8.43
N PRO A 21 1.11 -7.34 -7.90
CA PRO A 21 2.16 -7.03 -6.93
C PRO A 21 3.20 -6.06 -7.52
N ALA A 22 3.81 -5.25 -6.66
CA ALA A 22 4.87 -4.35 -7.08
C ALA A 22 6.15 -5.15 -7.38
N VAL A 23 7.07 -4.58 -8.15
CA VAL A 23 8.34 -5.23 -8.50
C VAL A 23 9.52 -4.34 -8.13
N LEU A 24 10.60 -4.94 -7.61
CA LEU A 24 11.75 -4.20 -7.07
C LEU A 24 12.59 -3.52 -8.16
N TRP A 25 12.49 -4.00 -9.40
CA TRP A 25 13.15 -3.42 -10.57
C TRP A 25 12.59 -2.05 -10.97
N ASP A 26 11.39 -1.70 -10.48
CA ASP A 26 10.78 -0.39 -10.65
C ASP A 26 11.05 0.50 -9.44
N ARG A 27 11.03 1.82 -9.66
CA ARG A 27 11.08 2.79 -8.55
C ARG A 27 9.73 2.82 -7.83
N VAL A 28 9.54 1.91 -6.88
CA VAL A 28 8.29 1.76 -6.13
C VAL A 28 8.26 2.65 -4.90
N THR A 29 7.18 3.40 -4.76
CA THR A 29 6.91 4.27 -3.62
C THR A 29 5.58 3.87 -2.98
N LEU A 30 5.57 3.68 -1.66
CA LEU A 30 4.37 3.43 -0.87
C LEU A 30 3.97 4.69 -0.11
N THR A 31 2.71 5.07 -0.22
CA THR A 31 2.15 6.20 0.55
C THR A 31 1.07 5.72 1.49
N CYS A 32 1.26 5.96 2.78
CA CYS A 32 0.25 5.73 3.80
C CYS A 32 -0.67 6.95 3.93
N LYS A 33 -1.99 6.71 3.91
CA LYS A 33 -3.05 7.70 4.11
C LYS A 33 -3.92 7.26 5.29
N GLY A 34 -4.31 8.22 6.11
CA GLY A 34 -5.14 8.03 7.29
C GLY A 34 -5.24 9.35 8.05
N SER A 35 -5.74 9.29 9.28
CA SER A 35 -5.71 10.41 10.23
C SER A 35 -4.27 10.90 10.51
N GLY A 36 -4.14 12.04 11.17
CA GLY A 36 -2.84 12.57 11.59
C GLY A 36 -1.93 13.02 10.44
N THR A 37 -0.66 13.16 10.74
CA THR A 37 0.38 13.68 9.86
C THR A 37 1.22 12.55 9.24
N PRO A 38 1.96 12.80 8.14
CA PRO A 38 2.88 11.81 7.57
C PRO A 38 3.89 11.25 8.57
N SER A 39 4.36 12.06 9.52
CA SER A 39 5.28 11.65 10.58
C SER A 39 4.71 10.65 11.57
N ASP A 40 3.37 10.55 11.67
CA ASP A 40 2.69 9.59 12.54
C ASP A 40 2.59 8.18 11.92
N THR A 41 3.15 8.00 10.71
CA THR A 41 3.09 6.73 9.99
C THR A 41 4.05 5.72 10.61
N THR A 42 3.52 4.57 11.03
CA THR A 42 4.33 3.40 11.37
C THR A 42 4.28 2.39 10.23
N TRP A 43 5.44 1.96 9.75
CA TRP A 43 5.54 0.94 8.71
C TRP A 43 5.79 -0.44 9.31
N TYR A 44 5.31 -1.46 8.61
CA TYR A 44 5.49 -2.86 8.94
C TYR A 44 5.99 -3.61 7.71
N LYS A 45 6.93 -4.53 7.92
CA LYS A 45 7.43 -5.47 6.92
C LYS A 45 7.32 -6.88 7.49
N GLU A 46 6.69 -7.79 6.76
CA GLU A 46 6.40 -9.16 7.22
C GLU A 46 5.70 -9.20 8.61
N GLY A 47 4.78 -8.25 8.83
CA GLY A 47 4.03 -8.13 10.09
C GLY A 47 4.84 -7.59 11.27
N GLN A 48 6.12 -7.27 11.11
CA GLN A 48 6.97 -6.66 12.13
C GLN A 48 7.10 -5.16 11.92
N ARG A 49 7.12 -4.37 13.00
CA ARG A 49 7.36 -2.92 12.93
C ARG A 49 8.73 -2.69 12.29
N TRP A 50 8.76 -1.92 11.22
CA TRP A 50 9.96 -1.65 10.44
C TRP A 50 10.45 -0.23 10.72
N GLY A 51 11.74 -0.06 11.01
CA GLY A 51 12.37 1.15 11.56
C GLY A 51 12.36 2.41 10.68
N GLN A 52 11.43 2.51 9.73
CA GLN A 52 11.19 3.66 8.85
C GLN A 52 10.07 4.57 9.37
N GLU A 53 9.99 4.76 10.69
CA GLU A 53 8.95 5.59 11.32
C GLU A 53 9.01 7.04 10.83
N GLY A 54 7.85 7.58 10.49
CA GLY A 54 7.69 8.95 10.02
C GLY A 54 8.15 9.25 8.59
N SER A 55 8.72 8.27 7.88
CA SER A 55 9.03 8.39 6.45
C SER A 55 7.78 8.08 5.62
N ASN A 56 7.11 9.10 5.09
CA ASN A 56 5.97 8.92 4.20
C ASN A 56 5.94 10.06 3.17
N PRO A 57 6.18 9.77 1.87
CA PRO A 57 6.19 8.44 1.25
C PRO A 57 7.44 7.60 1.55
N LEU A 58 7.28 6.28 1.53
CA LEU A 58 8.33 5.28 1.69
C LEU A 58 8.83 4.81 0.32
N LEU A 59 10.12 5.00 0.03
CA LEU A 59 10.78 4.38 -1.11
C LEU A 59 11.11 2.91 -0.78
N VAL A 60 10.64 1.98 -1.60
CA VAL A 60 10.88 0.55 -1.39
C VAL A 60 12.20 0.14 -2.01
N THR A 61 13.04 -0.53 -1.22
CA THR A 61 14.36 -1.02 -1.63
C THR A 61 14.57 -2.50 -1.37
N GLU A 62 13.57 -3.19 -0.80
CA GLU A 62 13.63 -4.62 -0.52
C GLU A 62 12.30 -5.27 -0.91
N SER A 63 12.35 -6.55 -1.30
CA SER A 63 11.15 -7.36 -1.48
C SER A 63 10.51 -7.70 -0.14
N GLY A 64 9.22 -8.04 -0.18
CA GLY A 64 8.43 -8.48 0.97
C GLY A 64 7.02 -7.93 0.99
N THR A 65 6.34 -8.17 2.11
CA THR A 65 4.97 -7.74 2.38
C THR A 65 4.97 -6.52 3.30
N TYR A 66 4.42 -5.42 2.80
CA TYR A 66 4.40 -4.13 3.47
C TYR A 66 3.00 -3.73 3.92
N GLN A 67 2.92 -3.20 5.13
CA GLN A 67 1.72 -2.55 5.69
C GLN A 67 2.12 -1.25 6.38
N CYS A 68 1.15 -0.39 6.63
CA CYS A 68 1.31 0.82 7.43
C CYS A 68 0.14 1.01 8.38
N ASP A 69 0.38 1.73 9.47
CA ASP A 69 -0.64 2.15 10.42
C ASP A 69 -0.60 3.66 10.61
N ARG A 70 -1.79 4.23 10.89
CA ARG A 70 -1.96 5.62 11.31
C ARG A 70 -2.89 5.70 12.52
N PRO A 71 -2.72 6.72 13.39
CA PRO A 71 -3.40 6.77 14.68
C PRO A 71 -4.93 6.65 14.60
N GLY A 72 -5.48 5.58 15.16
CA GLY A 72 -6.93 5.39 15.24
C GLY A 72 -7.61 4.95 13.93
N THR A 73 -6.83 4.55 12.91
CA THR A 73 -7.36 4.05 11.62
C THR A 73 -6.95 2.61 11.30
N GLY A 74 -6.12 1.98 12.15
CA GLY A 74 -5.73 0.57 12.09
C GLY A 74 -4.75 0.23 10.96
N LEU A 75 -4.34 -1.04 10.85
CA LEU A 75 -3.42 -1.47 9.79
C LEU A 75 -4.04 -1.36 8.39
N SER A 76 -3.22 -0.95 7.41
CA SER A 76 -3.56 -0.99 6.00
C SER A 76 -3.63 -2.43 5.47
N ARG A 77 -4.21 -2.58 4.27
CA ARG A 77 -4.10 -3.81 3.49
C ARG A 77 -2.63 -4.06 3.11
N SER A 78 -2.23 -5.32 3.12
CA SER A 78 -0.91 -5.76 2.72
C SER A 78 -0.64 -5.52 1.24
N VAL A 79 0.57 -5.07 0.94
CA VAL A 79 1.10 -4.90 -0.41
C VAL A 79 2.34 -5.78 -0.56
N GLN A 80 2.37 -6.61 -1.58
CA GLN A 80 3.54 -7.43 -1.91
C GLN A 80 4.44 -6.70 -2.91
N VAL A 81 5.74 -6.78 -2.64
CA VAL A 81 6.81 -6.33 -3.53
C VAL A 81 7.68 -7.56 -3.83
N LEU A 82 7.77 -7.91 -5.11
CA LEU A 82 8.47 -9.10 -5.59
C LEU A 82 9.80 -8.75 -6.26
N ASP A 83 10.71 -9.70 -6.21
CA ASP A 83 12.01 -9.67 -6.89
C ASP A 83 12.17 -10.95 -7.75
N ASP A 84 11.09 -11.30 -8.47
CA ASP A 84 11.01 -12.48 -9.33
C ASP A 84 11.29 -12.13 -10.80
N TRP A 85 11.81 -13.10 -11.53
CA TRP A 85 12.19 -12.98 -12.95
C TRP A 85 11.03 -12.64 -13.89
N LEU A 86 9.78 -12.97 -13.52
CA LEU A 86 8.59 -12.64 -14.30
C LEU A 86 7.38 -12.48 -13.37
N VAL A 87 6.70 -11.34 -13.50
CA VAL A 87 5.56 -10.98 -12.67
C VAL A 87 4.43 -10.44 -13.54
N LEU A 88 3.24 -11.05 -13.42
CA LEU A 88 2.02 -10.52 -13.99
C LEU A 88 1.41 -9.51 -13.01
N GLN A 89 1.33 -8.25 -13.45
CA GLN A 89 0.78 -7.16 -12.68
C GLN A 89 -0.63 -6.79 -13.12
N VAL A 90 -1.44 -6.39 -12.13
CA VAL A 90 -2.78 -5.83 -12.31
C VAL A 90 -2.85 -4.44 -11.67
N PRO A 91 -3.86 -3.62 -12.01
CA PRO A 91 -4.03 -2.33 -11.35
C PRO A 91 -4.27 -2.49 -9.84
N ALA A 92 -3.58 -1.69 -9.02
CA ALA A 92 -3.71 -1.74 -7.56
C ALA A 92 -5.03 -1.16 -7.02
N ARG A 93 -5.81 -0.48 -7.87
CA ARG A 93 -7.13 0.03 -7.52
C ARG A 93 -8.15 -1.09 -7.36
N GLN A 94 -9.25 -0.81 -6.67
CA GLN A 94 -10.40 -1.71 -6.67
C GLN A 94 -10.98 -1.82 -8.08
N LEU A 95 -11.30 -3.05 -8.49
CA LEU A 95 -11.94 -3.36 -9.77
C LEU A 95 -13.41 -3.71 -9.53
N LEU A 96 -14.28 -3.26 -10.42
CA LEU A 96 -15.72 -3.47 -10.38
C LEU A 96 -16.19 -4.18 -11.66
N GLU A 97 -17.41 -4.71 -11.61
CA GLU A 97 -18.01 -5.32 -12.80
C GLU A 97 -18.16 -4.28 -13.93
N GLY A 98 -17.76 -4.67 -15.15
CA GLY A 98 -17.75 -3.80 -16.32
C GLY A 98 -16.46 -2.99 -16.51
N ASP A 99 -15.52 -3.02 -15.55
CA ASP A 99 -14.23 -2.35 -15.72
C ASP A 99 -13.39 -2.98 -16.84
N THR A 100 -12.78 -2.12 -17.67
CA THR A 100 -11.68 -2.55 -18.55
C THR A 100 -10.38 -2.63 -17.76
N VAL A 101 -9.76 -3.81 -17.76
CA VAL A 101 -8.51 -4.06 -17.04
C VAL A 101 -7.35 -4.19 -18.03
N LYS A 102 -6.27 -3.46 -17.78
CA LYS A 102 -4.99 -3.67 -18.47
C LYS A 102 -4.08 -4.46 -17.56
N LEU A 103 -3.54 -5.56 -18.07
CA LEU A 103 -2.53 -6.38 -17.40
C LEU A 103 -1.16 -6.03 -17.96
N GLN A 104 -0.11 -6.20 -17.17
CA GLN A 104 1.26 -6.02 -17.63
C GLN A 104 2.12 -7.19 -17.17
N CYS A 105 2.90 -7.75 -18.08
CA CYS A 105 3.95 -8.71 -17.74
C CYS A 105 5.27 -7.95 -17.57
N ARG A 106 5.94 -8.10 -16.43
CA ARG A 106 7.27 -7.52 -16.13
C ARG A 106 8.27 -8.66 -15.97
N GLY A 107 9.41 -8.59 -16.66
CA GLY A 107 10.53 -9.51 -16.55
C GLY A 107 11.74 -8.95 -17.28
#